data_AF-A0A9X4AUI6-F1
#
_entry.id   AF-A0A9X4AUI6-F1
#
_cell.length_a   1.000
_cell.length_b   1.000
_cell.length_c   1.000
_cell.angle_alpha   90.00
_cell.angle_beta   90.00
_cell.angle_gamma   90.00
#
_symmetry.space_group_name_H-M   'P 1'
#
loop_
_entity.id
_entity.type
_entity.pdbx_description
1 polymer ?
#
loop_
_entity_poly.entity_id
_entity_poly.type
_entity_poly.pdbx_seq_one_letter_code
_entity_poly.pdbx_strand_id
1 'polypeptide(L)'
;MASKAVTDRQKSARAVTAAAHTHANEVATRIAELLSPHLRPDEEMPDVSLLLRLVGRLIATENEALVRADAAHERELADDAAPRKARDEAVEKVRRILVDLRAAVETTCGMAGLPRLHLLEAVPTDPSVLATIGRSVLDALRDESVRLPAPRRRGLSLDREAFAEELELELPPLEKALAAVAREAREAEATLRQKRVAMEANDRAFSRGAAVLSSTFALADLEELAGRLKPSSRQPGETNEFELAATRAETGADG
;
A
#
# COMPACT_ATOMS: atom_id res chain seq x y z
N MET A 1 -12.50 1.20 3.92
CA MET A 1 -13.30 2.42 3.55
C MET A 1 -12.49 3.20 2.53
N ALA A 2 -13.09 4.01 1.65
CA ALA A 2 -12.28 4.80 0.73
C ALA A 2 -11.36 5.76 1.50
N SER A 3 -10.10 5.88 1.09
CA SER A 3 -9.16 6.79 1.76
C SER A 3 -9.62 8.26 1.59
N LYS A 4 -9.30 9.13 2.56
CA LYS A 4 -9.69 10.57 2.52
C LYS A 4 -9.27 11.21 1.20
N ALA A 5 -8.01 11.00 0.80
CA ALA A 5 -7.44 11.53 -0.44
C ALA A 5 -8.19 11.08 -1.71
N VAL A 6 -8.71 9.86 -1.75
CA VAL A 6 -9.52 9.35 -2.87
C VAL A 6 -10.94 9.93 -2.83
N THR A 7 -11.50 10.08 -1.64
CA THR A 7 -12.82 10.67 -1.44
C THR A 7 -12.88 12.12 -1.89
N ASP A 8 -11.85 12.93 -1.59
CA ASP A 8 -11.82 14.34 -1.96
C ASP A 8 -11.64 14.53 -3.48
N ARG A 9 -10.77 13.72 -4.11
CA ARG A 9 -10.69 13.61 -5.59
C ARG A 9 -12.01 13.21 -6.22
N GLN A 10 -12.71 12.24 -5.63
CA GLN A 10 -14.00 11.77 -6.13
C GLN A 10 -15.07 12.86 -6.08
N LYS A 11 -15.12 13.68 -5.02
CA LYS A 11 -16.03 14.84 -4.95
C LYS A 11 -15.74 15.83 -6.08
N SER A 12 -14.47 16.19 -6.26
CA SER A 12 -14.04 17.12 -7.31
C SER A 12 -14.35 16.57 -8.70
N ALA A 13 -14.02 15.31 -8.98
CA ALA A 13 -14.31 14.65 -10.26
C ALA A 13 -15.80 14.63 -10.59
N ARG A 14 -16.66 14.34 -9.60
CA ARG A 14 -18.12 14.38 -9.77
C ARG A 14 -18.63 15.78 -10.11
N ALA A 15 -18.15 16.81 -9.42
CA ALA A 15 -18.57 18.19 -9.66
C ALA A 15 -18.19 18.65 -11.07
N VAL A 16 -16.93 18.41 -11.49
CA VAL A 16 -16.43 18.79 -12.82
C VAL A 16 -17.15 18.02 -13.93
N THR A 17 -17.35 16.71 -13.74
CA THR A 17 -18.09 15.88 -14.71
C THR A 17 -19.53 16.34 -14.85
N ALA A 18 -20.22 16.62 -13.74
CA ALA A 18 -21.59 17.13 -13.77
C ALA A 18 -21.69 18.45 -14.54
N ALA A 19 -20.78 19.40 -14.29
CA ALA A 19 -20.75 20.65 -15.02
C ALA A 19 -20.53 20.46 -16.54
N ALA A 20 -19.60 19.58 -16.92
CA ALA A 20 -19.34 19.24 -18.32
C ALA A 20 -20.57 18.68 -19.02
N HIS A 21 -21.39 17.88 -18.34
CA HIS A 21 -22.61 17.33 -18.92
C HIS A 21 -23.77 18.33 -18.96
N THR A 22 -23.98 19.08 -17.87
CA THR A 22 -25.09 20.01 -17.70
C THR A 22 -24.99 21.19 -18.66
N HIS A 23 -23.81 21.80 -18.77
CA HIS A 23 -23.62 23.05 -19.53
C HIS A 23 -23.08 22.84 -20.95
N ALA A 24 -22.85 21.59 -21.39
CA ALA A 24 -22.25 21.31 -22.70
C ALA A 24 -22.99 21.99 -23.88
N ASN A 25 -24.32 21.96 -23.87
CA ASN A 25 -25.10 22.55 -24.96
C ASN A 25 -25.07 24.08 -24.91
N GLU A 26 -25.19 24.68 -23.72
CA GLU A 26 -25.11 26.14 -23.56
C GLU A 26 -23.74 26.66 -24.03
N VAL A 27 -22.66 26.02 -23.56
CA VAL A 27 -21.29 26.37 -23.97
C VAL A 27 -21.14 26.21 -25.48
N ALA A 28 -21.61 25.10 -26.06
CA ALA A 28 -21.51 24.88 -27.50
C ALA A 28 -22.25 25.95 -28.32
N THR A 29 -23.44 26.37 -27.90
CA THR A 29 -24.19 27.46 -28.56
C THR A 29 -23.39 28.76 -28.55
N ARG A 30 -22.87 29.17 -27.39
CA ARG A 30 -22.11 30.42 -27.27
C ARG A 30 -20.80 30.40 -28.05
N ILE A 31 -20.10 29.25 -28.04
CA ILE A 31 -18.89 29.08 -28.85
C ILE A 31 -19.22 29.12 -30.34
N ALA A 32 -20.34 28.53 -30.77
CA ALA A 32 -20.80 28.63 -32.16
C ALA A 32 -21.11 30.08 -32.53
N GLU A 33 -21.81 30.84 -31.69
CA GLU A 33 -22.08 32.26 -31.92
C GLU A 33 -20.78 33.08 -32.04
N LEU A 34 -19.78 32.79 -31.20
CA LEU A 34 -18.49 33.48 -31.21
C LEU A 34 -17.64 33.14 -32.45
N LEU A 35 -17.59 31.87 -32.84
CA LEU A 35 -16.62 31.38 -33.84
C LEU A 35 -17.19 31.24 -35.25
N SER A 36 -18.51 31.14 -35.43
CA SER A 36 -19.13 31.02 -36.76
C SER A 36 -18.72 32.13 -37.75
N PRO A 37 -18.56 33.42 -37.35
CA PRO A 37 -18.08 34.47 -38.25
C PRO A 37 -16.67 34.24 -38.82
N HIS A 38 -15.91 33.32 -38.24
CA HIS A 38 -14.54 33.00 -38.64
C HIS A 38 -14.44 31.73 -39.51
N LEU A 39 -15.56 31.05 -39.78
CA LEU A 39 -15.59 29.87 -40.66
C LEU A 39 -15.31 30.23 -42.13
N ARG A 40 -14.58 29.37 -42.81
CA ARG A 40 -14.43 29.41 -44.28
C ARG A 40 -15.61 28.71 -44.98
N PRO A 41 -15.81 28.94 -46.29
CA PRO A 41 -16.98 28.42 -47.02
C PRO A 41 -17.21 26.90 -46.99
N ASP A 42 -16.17 26.10 -46.69
CA ASP A 42 -16.23 24.64 -46.64
C ASP A 42 -15.91 24.08 -45.23
N GLU A 43 -15.99 24.93 -44.19
CA GLU A 43 -15.74 24.53 -42.79
C GLU A 43 -17.06 24.44 -42.01
N GLU A 44 -17.17 23.44 -41.15
CA GLU A 44 -18.27 23.27 -40.20
C GLU A 44 -17.79 23.55 -38.76
N MET A 45 -18.71 24.01 -37.90
CA MET A 45 -18.40 24.14 -36.48
C MET A 45 -18.11 22.75 -35.88
N PRO A 46 -17.02 22.59 -35.10
CA PRO A 46 -16.79 21.36 -34.36
C PRO A 46 -17.89 21.11 -33.33
N ASP A 47 -18.17 19.83 -33.02
CA ASP A 47 -19.10 19.44 -31.96
C ASP A 47 -18.47 19.64 -30.57
N VAL A 48 -18.48 20.90 -30.12
CA VAL A 48 -17.98 21.33 -28.81
C VAL A 48 -18.74 20.60 -27.69
N SER A 49 -20.04 20.38 -27.85
CA SER A 49 -20.88 19.72 -26.86
C SER A 49 -20.42 18.27 -26.61
N LEU A 50 -20.13 17.53 -27.67
CA LEU A 50 -19.55 16.19 -27.58
C LEU A 50 -18.14 16.21 -26.98
N LEU A 51 -17.29 17.16 -27.37
CA LEU A 51 -15.95 17.32 -26.82
C LEU A 51 -15.99 17.47 -25.29
N LEU A 52 -16.81 18.37 -24.76
CA LEU A 52 -16.93 18.60 -23.32
C LEU A 52 -17.39 17.34 -22.58
N ARG A 53 -18.38 16.62 -23.14
CA ARG A 53 -18.84 15.33 -22.57
C ARG A 53 -17.79 14.23 -22.65
N LEU A 54 -16.95 14.20 -23.69
CA LEU A 54 -15.84 13.26 -23.79
C LEU A 54 -14.77 13.54 -22.72
N VAL A 55 -14.46 14.81 -22.49
CA VAL A 55 -13.56 15.22 -21.40
C VAL A 55 -14.13 14.85 -20.03
N GLY A 56 -15.43 15.10 -19.79
CA GLY A 56 -16.10 14.66 -18.56
C GLY A 56 -16.05 13.14 -18.36
N ARG A 57 -16.31 12.36 -19.41
CA ARG A 57 -16.23 10.88 -19.36
C ARG A 57 -14.82 10.36 -19.09
N LEU A 58 -13.79 11.01 -19.65
CA LEU A 58 -12.39 10.69 -19.36
C LEU A 58 -12.09 10.85 -17.86
N ILE A 59 -12.45 12.00 -17.27
CA ILE A 59 -12.26 12.26 -15.83
C ILE A 59 -13.00 11.20 -14.99
N ALA A 60 -14.26 10.93 -15.32
CA ALA A 60 -15.08 9.96 -14.59
C ALA A 60 -14.48 8.54 -14.64
N THR A 61 -14.01 8.11 -15.81
CA THR A 61 -13.44 6.77 -16.02
C THR A 61 -12.17 6.57 -15.20
N GLU A 62 -11.27 7.54 -15.20
CA GLU A 62 -10.03 7.46 -14.42
C GLU A 62 -10.30 7.56 -12.91
N ASN A 63 -11.31 8.34 -12.50
CA ASN A 63 -11.73 8.39 -11.09
C ASN A 63 -12.33 7.06 -10.61
N GLU A 64 -13.16 6.41 -11.43
CA GLU A 64 -13.69 5.07 -11.13
C GLU A 64 -12.58 4.01 -11.05
N ALA A 65 -11.55 4.11 -11.89
CA ALA A 65 -10.36 3.25 -11.80
C ALA A 65 -9.62 3.47 -10.47
N LEU A 66 -9.43 4.72 -10.05
CA LEU A 66 -8.83 5.06 -8.75
C LEU A 66 -9.65 4.50 -7.58
N VAL A 67 -10.96 4.70 -7.57
CA VAL A 67 -11.84 4.19 -6.49
C VAL A 67 -11.80 2.67 -6.40
N ARG A 68 -11.79 1.96 -7.53
CA ARG A 68 -11.65 0.49 -7.55
C ARG A 68 -10.29 0.03 -7.03
N ALA A 69 -9.21 0.70 -7.41
CA ALA A 69 -7.86 0.38 -6.95
C ALA A 69 -7.68 0.64 -5.44
N ASP A 70 -8.26 1.73 -4.92
CA ASP A 70 -8.29 2.05 -3.50
C ASP A 70 -9.07 0.98 -2.71
N ALA A 71 -10.26 0.62 -3.16
CA ALA A 71 -11.05 -0.44 -2.53
C ALA A 71 -10.38 -1.82 -2.61
N ALA A 72 -9.56 -2.10 -3.63
CA ALA A 72 -8.77 -3.33 -3.71
C ALA A 72 -7.63 -3.33 -2.67
N HIS A 73 -6.90 -2.23 -2.55
CA HIS A 73 -5.84 -2.09 -1.57
C HIS A 73 -6.38 -2.13 -0.12
N GLU A 74 -7.51 -1.50 0.15
CA GLU A 74 -8.13 -1.54 1.47
C GLU A 74 -8.60 -2.95 1.84
N ARG A 75 -9.11 -3.73 0.87
CA ARG A 75 -9.48 -5.13 1.10
C ARG A 75 -8.27 -6.00 1.40
N GLU A 76 -7.16 -5.75 0.72
CA GLU A 76 -5.89 -6.42 0.98
C GLU A 76 -5.41 -6.16 2.41
N LEU A 77 -5.50 -4.92 2.89
CA LEU A 77 -5.09 -4.58 4.25
C LEU A 77 -6.06 -5.03 5.35
N ALA A 78 -7.31 -5.38 5.00
CA ALA A 78 -8.40 -5.48 5.96
C ALA A 78 -8.29 -6.66 6.94
N ASP A 79 -7.40 -7.65 6.75
CA ASP A 79 -7.34 -8.79 7.68
C ASP A 79 -6.00 -9.56 7.74
N ASP A 80 -4.89 -8.85 7.94
CA ASP A 80 -3.54 -9.46 8.00
C ASP A 80 -3.03 -9.80 9.43
N ALA A 81 -3.92 -9.83 10.43
CA ALA A 81 -3.47 -10.09 11.81
C ALA A 81 -3.03 -11.56 11.99
N ALA A 82 -3.66 -12.49 11.26
CA ALA A 82 -3.49 -13.92 11.49
C ALA A 82 -2.06 -14.42 11.19
N PRO A 83 -1.39 -14.08 10.06
CA PRO A 83 -0.05 -14.59 9.82
C PRO A 83 1.02 -13.93 10.67
N ARG A 84 0.85 -12.65 11.04
CA ARG A 84 1.73 -11.98 12.01
C ARG A 84 1.61 -12.65 13.38
N LYS A 85 0.39 -12.93 13.83
CA LYS A 85 0.15 -13.67 15.07
C LYS A 85 0.75 -15.07 15.04
N ALA A 86 0.53 -15.83 13.95
CA ALA A 86 1.08 -17.17 13.79
C ALA A 86 2.62 -17.16 13.78
N ARG A 87 3.23 -16.16 13.14
CA ARG A 87 4.69 -15.94 13.18
C ARG A 87 5.15 -15.67 14.61
N ASP A 88 4.51 -14.74 15.31
CA ASP A 88 4.93 -14.33 16.65
C ASP A 88 4.80 -15.49 17.65
N GLU A 89 3.73 -16.28 17.56
CA GLU A 89 3.56 -17.51 18.34
C GLU A 89 4.67 -18.53 18.03
N ALA A 90 5.01 -18.76 16.76
CA ALA A 90 6.07 -19.69 16.37
C ALA A 90 7.47 -19.19 16.78
N VAL A 91 7.72 -17.87 16.70
CA VAL A 91 8.95 -17.23 17.16
C VAL A 91 9.16 -17.50 18.64
N GLU A 92 8.14 -17.27 19.48
CA GLU A 92 8.26 -17.47 20.93
C GLU A 92 8.60 -18.92 21.29
N LYS A 93 8.04 -19.89 20.57
CA LYS A 93 8.34 -21.31 20.78
C LYS A 93 9.77 -21.66 20.41
N VAL A 94 10.20 -21.35 19.18
CA VAL A 94 11.58 -21.65 18.72
C VAL A 94 12.60 -20.92 19.58
N ARG A 95 12.33 -19.66 19.93
CA ARG A 95 13.21 -18.86 20.79
C ARG A 95 13.38 -19.48 22.18
N ARG A 96 12.29 -19.95 22.79
CA ARG A 96 12.34 -20.63 24.09
C ARG A 96 13.23 -21.86 24.04
N ILE A 97 13.03 -22.73 23.03
CA ILE A 97 13.83 -23.95 22.85
C ILE A 97 15.32 -23.60 22.72
N LEU A 98 15.67 -22.59 21.90
CA LEU A 98 17.07 -22.18 21.72
C LEU A 98 17.69 -21.55 22.97
N VAL A 99 16.92 -20.78 23.74
CA VAL A 99 17.38 -20.21 25.02
C VAL A 99 17.63 -21.32 26.04
N ASP A 100 16.69 -22.27 26.17
CA ASP A 100 16.80 -23.39 27.12
C ASP A 100 17.94 -24.32 26.74
N LEU A 101 18.10 -24.64 25.45
CA LEU A 101 19.23 -25.41 24.93
C LEU A 101 20.56 -24.71 25.21
N ARG A 102 20.65 -23.39 24.96
CA ARG A 102 21.87 -22.62 25.24
C ARG A 102 22.24 -22.70 26.73
N ALA A 103 21.26 -22.53 27.62
CA ALA A 103 21.47 -22.66 29.06
C ALA A 103 21.89 -24.08 29.48
N ALA A 104 21.29 -25.11 28.87
CA ALA A 104 21.62 -26.51 29.13
C ALA A 104 23.05 -26.86 28.67
N VAL A 105 23.47 -26.37 27.51
CA VAL A 105 24.83 -26.54 26.97
C VAL A 105 25.85 -25.81 27.83
N GLU A 106 25.58 -24.55 28.21
CA GLU A 106 26.47 -23.78 29.08
C GLU A 106 26.63 -24.45 30.46
N THR A 107 25.55 -24.97 31.02
CA THR A 107 25.56 -25.69 32.31
C THR A 107 26.33 -27.01 32.22
N THR A 108 26.09 -27.80 31.17
CA THR A 108 26.65 -29.15 31.03
C THR A 108 28.08 -29.13 30.52
N CYS A 109 28.33 -28.43 29.41
CA CYS A 109 29.59 -28.46 28.66
C CYS A 109 30.44 -27.19 28.85
N GLY A 110 29.88 -26.14 29.47
CA GLY A 110 30.53 -24.83 29.57
C GLY A 110 30.50 -24.03 28.27
N MET A 111 31.08 -22.84 28.30
CA MET A 111 31.16 -21.92 27.15
C MET A 111 31.82 -22.55 25.92
N ALA A 112 32.71 -23.53 26.09
CA ALA A 112 33.36 -24.25 24.99
C ALA A 112 32.41 -25.15 24.18
N GLY A 113 31.25 -25.52 24.76
CA GLY A 113 30.22 -26.31 24.07
C GLY A 113 29.33 -25.48 23.15
N LEU A 114 29.08 -24.21 23.50
CA LEU A 114 28.21 -23.31 22.74
C LEU A 114 28.56 -23.16 21.25
N PRO A 115 29.83 -22.90 20.84
CA PRO A 115 30.16 -22.75 19.43
C PRO A 115 30.00 -24.04 18.62
N ARG A 116 29.98 -25.21 19.27
CA ARG A 116 29.77 -26.51 18.58
C ARG A 116 28.35 -26.67 18.06
N LEU A 117 27.39 -25.96 18.65
CA LEU A 117 25.98 -25.98 18.25
C LEU A 117 25.53 -24.62 17.72
N HIS A 118 26.45 -23.72 17.35
CA HIS A 118 26.12 -22.38 16.85
C HIS A 118 25.39 -21.46 17.87
N LEU A 119 25.59 -21.67 19.17
CA LEU A 119 24.91 -20.96 20.26
C LEU A 119 25.82 -20.01 21.06
N LEU A 120 26.95 -19.59 20.48
CA LEU A 120 27.90 -18.71 21.16
C LEU A 120 27.28 -17.34 21.45
N GLU A 121 26.61 -16.77 20.45
CA GLU A 121 25.94 -15.48 20.55
C GLU A 121 24.60 -15.58 21.28
N ALA A 122 24.02 -14.44 21.63
CA ALA A 122 22.68 -14.39 22.19
C ALA A 122 21.66 -14.84 21.15
N VAL A 123 20.58 -15.49 21.60
CA VAL A 123 19.49 -15.92 20.72
C VAL A 123 18.84 -14.69 20.07
N PRO A 124 18.79 -14.59 18.72
CA PRO A 124 18.30 -13.41 18.03
C PRO A 124 16.82 -13.11 18.32
N THR A 125 16.45 -11.84 18.13
CA THR A 125 15.05 -11.39 18.16
C THR A 125 14.44 -11.28 16.77
N ASP A 126 15.25 -11.18 15.72
CA ASP A 126 14.74 -11.18 14.34
C ASP A 126 14.20 -12.57 13.97
N PRO A 127 12.94 -12.70 13.53
CA PRO A 127 12.33 -14.00 13.21
C PRO A 127 13.06 -14.79 12.11
N SER A 128 13.61 -14.11 11.10
CA SER A 128 14.27 -14.75 9.96
C SER A 128 15.65 -15.27 10.34
N VAL A 129 16.40 -14.47 11.11
CA VAL A 129 17.68 -14.90 11.69
C VAL A 129 17.45 -16.04 12.69
N LEU A 130 16.39 -15.98 13.50
CA LEU A 130 16.02 -17.04 14.44
C LEU A 130 15.77 -18.38 13.75
N ALA A 131 15.00 -18.39 12.66
CA ALA A 131 14.76 -19.61 11.86
C ALA A 131 16.07 -20.18 11.28
N THR A 132 16.94 -19.31 10.77
CA THR A 132 18.23 -19.71 10.18
C THR A 132 19.16 -20.33 11.22
N ILE A 133 19.29 -19.71 12.39
CA ILE A 133 20.08 -20.26 13.50
C ILE A 133 19.45 -21.55 14.00
N GLY A 134 18.12 -21.59 14.19
CA GLY A 134 17.42 -22.79 14.64
C GLY A 134 17.64 -23.99 13.72
N ARG A 135 17.63 -23.79 12.40
CA ARG A 135 17.99 -24.84 11.43
C ARG A 135 19.43 -25.31 11.60
N SER A 136 20.37 -24.36 11.69
CA SER A 136 21.80 -24.69 11.86
C SER A 136 22.07 -25.45 13.18
N VAL A 137 21.36 -25.08 14.25
CA VAL A 137 21.42 -25.75 15.55
C VAL A 137 20.84 -27.15 15.44
N LEU A 138 19.68 -27.31 14.79
CA LEU A 138 19.05 -28.62 14.58
C LEU A 138 19.99 -29.55 13.80
N ASP A 139 20.56 -29.07 12.68
CA ASP A 139 21.50 -29.84 11.88
C ASP A 139 22.71 -30.27 12.73
N ALA A 140 23.26 -29.36 13.55
CA ALA A 140 24.35 -29.67 14.46
C ALA A 140 23.95 -30.64 15.60
N LEU A 141 22.72 -30.58 16.10
CA LEU A 141 22.22 -31.52 17.11
C LEU A 141 22.14 -32.94 16.57
N ARG A 142 21.65 -33.10 15.33
CA ARG A 142 21.51 -34.37 14.61
C ARG A 142 22.82 -34.91 14.03
N ASP A 143 23.82 -34.05 13.84
CA ASP A 143 25.14 -34.46 13.35
C ASP A 143 25.97 -35.15 14.45
N GLU A 144 26.11 -36.48 14.34
CA GLU A 144 26.93 -37.30 15.24
C GLU A 144 28.43 -36.95 15.19
N SER A 145 28.90 -36.33 14.10
CA SER A 145 30.29 -35.88 13.95
C SER A 145 30.59 -34.66 14.84
N VAL A 146 29.58 -33.89 15.21
CA VAL A 146 29.70 -32.77 16.15
C VAL A 146 29.90 -33.32 17.56
N ARG A 147 31.15 -33.35 18.01
CA ARG A 147 31.51 -33.76 19.36
C ARG A 147 31.41 -32.59 20.35
N LEU A 148 30.58 -32.76 21.38
CA LEU A 148 30.51 -31.83 22.50
C LEU A 148 31.62 -32.12 23.53
N PRO A 149 32.12 -31.08 24.23
CA PRO A 149 33.02 -31.28 25.36
C PRO A 149 32.41 -32.18 26.44
N ALA A 150 33.27 -32.86 27.21
CA ALA A 150 32.81 -33.69 28.33
C ALA A 150 32.06 -32.85 29.39
N PRO A 151 31.05 -33.44 30.07
CA PRO A 151 30.32 -32.75 31.11
C PRO A 151 31.23 -32.23 32.24
N ARG A 152 30.99 -30.99 32.69
CA ARG A 152 31.81 -30.32 33.71
C ARG A 152 31.69 -30.95 35.09
N ARG A 153 30.60 -31.68 35.36
CA ARG A 153 30.33 -32.34 36.65
C ARG A 153 29.72 -33.71 36.40
N ARG A 154 29.97 -34.63 37.33
CA ARG A 154 29.32 -35.95 37.35
C ARG A 154 27.81 -35.78 37.51
N GLY A 155 27.03 -36.52 36.73
CA GLY A 155 25.57 -36.49 36.76
C GLY A 155 24.92 -35.45 35.85
N LEU A 156 25.69 -34.62 35.14
CA LEU A 156 25.16 -33.74 34.09
C LEU A 156 25.18 -34.45 32.74
N SER A 157 24.08 -34.37 32.00
CA SER A 157 23.93 -34.86 30.63
C SER A 157 23.07 -33.90 29.83
N LEU A 158 23.37 -33.77 28.55
CA LEU A 158 22.54 -33.03 27.60
C LEU A 158 21.79 -34.03 26.72
N ASP A 159 20.46 -33.95 26.72
CA ASP A 159 19.62 -34.74 25.82
C ASP A 159 19.51 -34.04 24.47
N ARG A 160 20.47 -34.32 23.58
CA ARG A 160 20.50 -33.72 22.23
C ARG A 160 19.31 -34.13 21.38
N GLU A 161 18.84 -35.36 21.58
CA GLU A 161 17.75 -35.95 20.80
C GLU A 161 16.45 -35.22 21.10
N ALA A 162 16.13 -35.03 22.39
CA ALA A 162 14.92 -34.32 22.80
C ALA A 162 14.86 -32.87 22.27
N PHE A 163 15.97 -32.12 22.37
CA PHE A 163 16.02 -30.76 21.82
C PHE A 163 15.91 -30.74 20.28
N ALA A 164 16.45 -31.75 19.61
CA ALA A 164 16.34 -31.85 18.16
C ALA A 164 14.90 -32.16 17.73
N GLU A 165 14.20 -33.06 18.43
CA GLU A 165 12.78 -33.36 18.20
C GLU A 165 11.89 -32.13 18.42
N GLU A 166 12.13 -31.35 19.48
CA GLU A 166 11.40 -30.10 19.72
C GLU A 166 11.62 -29.06 18.60
N LEU A 167 12.86 -28.89 18.15
CA LEU A 167 13.18 -27.99 17.03
C LEU A 167 12.60 -28.48 15.70
N GLU A 168 12.62 -29.79 15.43
CA GLU A 168 12.00 -30.39 14.24
C GLU A 168 10.50 -30.15 14.19
N LEU A 169 9.84 -30.16 15.35
CA LEU A 169 8.42 -29.88 15.46
C LEU A 169 8.08 -28.40 15.23
N GLU A 170 8.86 -27.47 15.81
CA GLU A 170 8.50 -26.05 15.88
C GLU A 170 9.16 -25.15 14.82
N LEU A 171 10.24 -25.59 14.15
CA LEU A 171 10.85 -24.84 13.04
C LEU A 171 9.96 -24.76 11.79
N PRO A 172 9.34 -25.84 11.29
CA PRO A 172 8.51 -25.76 10.08
C PRO A 172 7.30 -24.80 10.20
N PRO A 173 6.59 -24.73 11.35
CA PRO A 173 5.59 -23.68 11.59
C PRO A 173 6.14 -22.25 11.46
N LEU A 174 7.33 -21.97 12.02
CA LEU A 174 7.97 -20.66 11.92
C LEU A 174 8.31 -20.32 10.46
N GLU A 175 8.97 -21.22 9.74
CA GLU A 175 9.32 -21.04 8.33
C GLU A 175 8.08 -20.80 7.46
N LYS A 176 7.02 -21.56 7.69
CA LYS A 176 5.73 -21.39 7.00
C LYS A 176 5.10 -20.02 7.29
N ALA A 177 5.12 -19.58 8.54
CA ALA A 177 4.57 -18.29 8.93
C ALA A 177 5.37 -17.12 8.33
N LEU A 178 6.70 -17.22 8.27
CA LEU A 178 7.56 -16.24 7.59
C LEU A 178 7.25 -16.15 6.09
N ALA A 179 7.09 -17.30 5.43
CA ALA A 179 6.73 -17.33 4.01
C ALA A 179 5.34 -16.71 3.74
N ALA A 180 4.37 -16.93 4.64
CA ALA A 180 3.05 -16.33 4.56
C ALA A 180 3.11 -14.80 4.70
N VAL A 181 3.80 -14.29 5.73
CA VAL A 181 3.98 -12.84 5.93
C VAL A 181 4.70 -12.20 4.74
N ALA A 182 5.72 -12.85 4.19
CA ALA A 182 6.44 -12.37 3.01
C ALA A 182 5.59 -12.39 1.73
N ARG A 183 4.60 -13.30 1.63
CA ARG A 183 3.63 -13.31 0.53
C ARG A 183 2.66 -12.14 0.66
N GLU A 184 2.04 -11.96 1.83
CA GLU A 184 1.10 -10.86 2.09
C GLU A 184 1.75 -9.50 1.86
N ALA A 185 3.00 -9.31 2.30
CA ALA A 185 3.73 -8.07 2.05
C ALA A 185 3.86 -7.76 0.54
N ARG A 186 4.07 -8.78 -0.29
CA ARG A 186 4.15 -8.62 -1.76
C ARG A 186 2.79 -8.33 -2.39
N GLU A 187 1.73 -8.97 -1.89
CA GLU A 187 0.36 -8.75 -2.35
C GLU A 187 -0.12 -7.32 -2.00
N ALA A 188 0.16 -6.86 -0.78
CA ALA A 188 -0.06 -5.48 -0.34
C ALA A 188 0.75 -4.46 -1.16
N GLU A 189 2.02 -4.74 -1.46
CA GLU A 189 2.83 -3.86 -2.31
C GLU A 189 2.28 -3.77 -3.74
N ALA A 190 1.83 -4.89 -4.30
CA ALA A 190 1.25 -4.93 -5.64
C ALA A 190 -0.03 -4.09 -5.74
N THR A 191 -0.94 -4.22 -4.76
CA THR A 191 -2.18 -3.42 -4.73
C THR A 191 -1.90 -1.93 -4.48
N LEU A 192 -0.93 -1.61 -3.62
CA LEU A 192 -0.48 -0.22 -3.39
C LEU A 192 0.09 0.41 -4.67
N ARG A 193 0.89 -0.35 -5.44
CA ARG A 193 1.42 0.12 -6.72
C ARG A 193 0.30 0.39 -7.71
N GLN A 194 -0.69 -0.49 -7.82
CA GLN A 194 -1.86 -0.29 -8.68
C GLN A 194 -2.65 0.97 -8.28
N LYS A 195 -2.88 1.19 -6.97
CA LYS A 195 -3.50 2.41 -6.44
C LYS A 195 -2.73 3.67 -6.84
N ARG A 196 -1.40 3.68 -6.73
CA ARG A 196 -0.56 4.83 -7.11
C ARG A 196 -0.66 5.14 -8.61
N VAL A 197 -0.58 4.11 -9.46
CA VAL A 197 -0.74 4.28 -10.91
C VAL A 197 -2.11 4.86 -11.27
N ALA A 198 -3.18 4.35 -10.65
CA ALA A 198 -4.52 4.87 -10.87
C ALA A 198 -4.68 6.31 -10.36
N MET A 199 -4.02 6.67 -9.25
CA MET A 199 -4.03 8.04 -8.72
C MET A 199 -3.33 9.02 -9.66
N GLU A 200 -2.18 8.66 -10.20
CA GLU A 200 -1.48 9.48 -11.20
C GLU A 200 -2.26 9.62 -12.51
N ALA A 201 -2.96 8.57 -12.94
CA ALA A 201 -3.83 8.62 -14.11
C ALA A 201 -5.03 9.56 -13.88
N ASN A 202 -5.71 9.42 -12.73
CA ASN A 202 -6.78 10.31 -12.29
C ASN A 202 -6.30 11.77 -12.22
N ASP A 203 -5.18 12.05 -11.57
CA ASP A 203 -4.68 13.42 -11.37
C ASP A 203 -4.32 14.07 -12.71
N ARG A 204 -3.72 13.32 -13.64
CA ARG A 204 -3.44 13.81 -15.01
C ARG A 204 -4.72 14.08 -15.80
N ALA A 205 -5.67 13.14 -15.78
CA ALA A 205 -6.93 13.29 -16.49
C ALA A 205 -7.74 14.46 -15.94
N PHE A 206 -7.80 14.58 -14.61
CA PHE A 206 -8.49 15.66 -13.92
C PHE A 206 -7.86 17.01 -14.24
N SER A 207 -6.56 17.21 -13.98
CA SER A 207 -5.93 18.53 -14.17
C SER A 207 -6.03 19.01 -15.62
N ARG A 208 -5.85 18.12 -16.61
CA ARG A 208 -5.95 18.46 -18.03
C ARG A 208 -7.40 18.68 -18.46
N GLY A 209 -8.29 17.77 -18.08
CA GLY A 209 -9.70 17.86 -18.45
C GLY A 209 -10.38 19.07 -17.83
N ALA A 210 -10.16 19.31 -16.53
CA ALA A 210 -10.67 20.46 -15.82
C ALA A 210 -10.13 21.79 -16.40
N ALA A 211 -8.86 21.84 -16.82
CA ALA A 211 -8.32 23.00 -17.53
C ALA A 211 -9.01 23.26 -18.88
N VAL A 212 -9.21 22.21 -19.70
CA VAL A 212 -9.94 22.33 -20.97
C VAL A 212 -11.37 22.82 -20.74
N LEU A 213 -12.08 22.24 -19.77
CA LEU A 213 -13.44 22.65 -19.43
C LEU A 213 -13.46 24.11 -18.95
N SER A 214 -12.61 24.47 -17.99
CA SER A 214 -12.52 25.83 -17.45
C SER A 214 -12.23 26.86 -18.55
N SER A 215 -11.25 26.61 -19.42
CA SER A 215 -10.93 27.52 -20.54
C SER A 215 -12.05 27.61 -21.57
N THR A 216 -12.74 26.51 -21.87
CA THR A 216 -13.85 26.53 -22.85
C THR A 216 -15.06 27.27 -22.29
N PHE A 217 -15.34 27.13 -21.00
CA PHE A 217 -16.41 27.89 -20.34
C PHE A 217 -16.08 29.39 -20.29
N ALA A 218 -14.82 29.74 -20.03
CA ALA A 218 -14.38 31.14 -20.07
C ALA A 218 -14.49 31.73 -21.47
N LEU A 219 -14.14 30.96 -22.52
CA LEU A 219 -14.31 31.40 -23.91
C LEU A 219 -15.79 31.60 -24.31
N ALA A 220 -16.72 30.96 -23.58
CA ALA A 220 -18.16 31.11 -23.75
C ALA A 220 -18.75 32.22 -22.86
N ASP A 221 -17.95 33.11 -22.27
CA ASP A 221 -18.39 34.16 -21.33
C ASP A 221 -19.21 33.59 -20.14
N LEU A 222 -18.76 32.45 -19.60
CA LEU A 222 -19.30 31.81 -18.40
C LEU A 222 -18.24 31.78 -17.28
N GLU A 223 -17.72 32.95 -16.90
CA GLU A 223 -16.58 33.13 -15.97
C GLU A 223 -16.81 32.47 -14.61
N GLU A 224 -18.01 32.58 -14.04
CA GLU A 224 -18.33 32.00 -12.74
C GLU A 224 -18.18 30.48 -12.79
N LEU A 225 -18.79 29.85 -13.79
CA LEU A 225 -18.70 28.40 -13.99
C LEU A 225 -17.26 27.99 -14.31
N ALA A 226 -16.55 28.74 -15.15
CA ALA A 226 -15.14 28.50 -15.47
C ALA A 226 -14.25 28.53 -14.22
N GLY A 227 -14.48 29.46 -13.29
CA GLY A 227 -13.75 29.60 -12.04
C GLY A 227 -13.88 28.37 -11.13
N ARG A 228 -15.09 27.80 -11.04
CA ARG A 228 -15.38 26.60 -10.23
C ARG A 228 -14.71 25.33 -10.75
N LEU A 229 -14.47 25.27 -12.06
CA LEU A 229 -13.80 24.15 -12.72
C LEU A 229 -12.27 24.25 -12.70
N LYS A 230 -11.72 25.37 -12.24
CA LYS A 230 -10.28 25.59 -12.31
C LYS A 230 -9.54 24.58 -11.41
N PRO A 231 -8.59 23.80 -11.97
CA PRO A 231 -7.84 22.82 -11.19
C PRO A 231 -6.96 23.52 -10.15
N SER A 232 -6.77 22.87 -9.00
CA SER A 232 -5.86 23.35 -7.96
C SER A 232 -4.39 23.21 -8.41
N SER A 233 -3.60 24.21 -8.05
CA SER A 233 -2.14 24.19 -8.24
C SER A 233 -1.39 23.51 -7.08
N ARG A 234 -2.07 23.31 -5.94
CA ARG A 234 -1.48 22.79 -4.70
C ARG A 234 -1.95 21.38 -4.37
N GLN A 235 -3.18 21.02 -4.76
CA GLN A 235 -3.80 19.72 -4.51
C GLN A 235 -4.18 19.04 -5.83
N PRO A 236 -3.35 18.10 -6.32
CA PRO A 236 -3.64 17.35 -7.54
C PRO A 236 -4.98 16.60 -7.46
N GLY A 237 -5.74 16.62 -8.54
CA GLY A 237 -7.05 15.94 -8.62
C GLY A 237 -8.22 16.68 -7.97
N GLU A 238 -8.02 17.93 -7.53
CA GLU A 238 -9.06 18.77 -6.92
C GLU A 238 -9.19 20.14 -7.61
N THR A 239 -10.34 20.81 -7.42
CA THR A 239 -10.51 22.21 -7.86
C THR A 239 -10.11 23.19 -6.76
N ASN A 240 -9.82 24.45 -7.13
CA ASN A 240 -9.54 25.51 -6.14
C ASN A 240 -10.71 25.72 -5.15
N GLU A 241 -11.96 25.48 -5.57
CA GLU A 241 -13.14 25.62 -4.72
C GLU A 241 -13.12 24.61 -3.56
N PHE A 242 -12.81 23.35 -3.86
CA PHE A 242 -12.69 22.29 -2.84
C PHE A 242 -11.46 22.50 -1.94
N GLU A 243 -10.33 22.94 -2.49
CA GLU A 243 -9.13 23.30 -1.70
C GLU A 243 -9.43 24.40 -0.67
N LEU A 244 -10.09 25.48 -1.10
CA LEU A 244 -10.43 26.61 -0.23
C LEU A 244 -11.45 26.20 0.84
N ALA A 245 -12.41 25.32 0.50
CA ALA A 245 -13.36 24.78 1.46
C ALA A 245 -12.67 23.89 2.52
N ALA A 246 -11.73 23.03 2.10
CA ALA A 246 -10.95 22.20 3.02
C ALA A 246 -10.08 23.05 3.97
N THR A 247 -9.40 24.06 3.43
CA THR A 247 -8.57 24.98 4.23
C THR A 247 -9.41 25.72 5.28
N ARG A 248 -10.60 26.19 4.91
CA ARG A 248 -11.53 26.86 5.85
C ARG A 248 -12.05 25.93 6.94
N ALA A 249 -12.31 24.67 6.61
CA ALA A 249 -12.74 23.67 7.59
C ALA A 249 -11.62 23.33 8.60
N GLU A 250 -10.35 23.35 8.16
CA GLU A 250 -9.20 23.12 9.04
C GLU A 250 -8.85 24.33 9.92
N THR A 251 -9.06 25.55 9.43
CA THR A 251 -8.80 26.78 10.20
C THR A 251 -9.99 27.22 11.08
N GLY A 252 -11.18 26.67 10.87
CA GLY A 252 -12.43 27.07 11.52
C GLY A 252 -12.82 26.26 12.76
N ALA A 253 -11.89 25.54 13.38
CA ALA A 253 -12.11 24.84 14.65
C ALA A 253 -12.01 25.76 15.89
N ASP A 254 -11.74 27.05 15.72
CA ASP A 254 -11.87 28.08 16.76
C ASP A 254 -12.81 29.19 16.27
N GLY A 255 -14.01 29.22 16.83
CA GLY A 255 -15.04 30.24 16.63
C GLY A 255 -16.19 30.03 17.59
#